data_AF-A0A2Z7B4U9-F1
#
_entry.id   AF-A0A2Z7B4U9-F1
#
_cell.length_a   1.000
_cell.length_b   1.000
_cell.length_c   1.000
_cell.angle_alpha   90.00
_cell.angle_beta   90.00
_cell.angle_gamma   90.00
#
_symmetry.space_group_name_H-M   'P 1'
#
loop_
_entity.id
_entity.type
_entity.pdbx_description
1 polymer ?
#
loop_
_entity_poly.entity_id
_entity_poly.type
_entity_poly.pdbx_seq_one_letter_code
_entity_poly.pdbx_strand_id
1 'polypeptide(L)'
;MSLTIPTNLSTPRLGSLATTRSKAATILCQASAPNQSNPEQSASSSSSSQLKAFSAALALSSIILSAPVLPASADISGLTPCKESKQFAKRERLQIKKLESALKLYAPDSAPALALNANMEKTKRRFEYYGNAGLLCGSDGYPHLIVNGDQRHWGEFIIPGILFLYIAGWIGWVGRSYLIAIRDEKKPTMKEIIIDVPLANSLVWRGFIWPVAAYREFLNGELIDPNV
;
A
#
# COMPACT_ATOMS: atom_id res chain seq x y z
N MET A 1 -13.22 -57.37 8.86
CA MET A 1 -12.37 -57.33 10.05
C MET A 1 -12.14 -55.88 10.39
N SER A 2 -12.64 -55.45 11.55
CA SER A 2 -12.45 -54.11 12.12
C SER A 2 -10.98 -53.82 12.42
N LEU A 3 -10.70 -52.53 12.64
CA LEU A 3 -9.64 -51.90 13.48
C LEU A 3 -8.78 -50.91 12.66
N THR A 4 -9.14 -49.63 12.64
CA THR A 4 -8.83 -48.53 13.58
C THR A 4 -7.75 -47.59 13.00
N ILE A 5 -8.20 -46.40 12.62
CA ILE A 5 -7.39 -45.22 12.28
C ILE A 5 -7.18 -44.45 13.59
N PRO A 6 -5.95 -44.17 14.05
CA PRO A 6 -5.75 -43.36 15.26
C PRO A 6 -5.95 -41.87 14.97
N THR A 7 -7.02 -41.33 15.54
CA THR A 7 -7.27 -39.90 15.74
C THR A 7 -6.31 -39.35 16.80
N ASN A 8 -5.38 -38.48 16.42
CA ASN A 8 -4.66 -37.63 17.38
C ASN A 8 -5.25 -36.22 17.31
N LEU A 9 -6.29 -36.02 18.13
CA LEU A 9 -6.95 -34.74 18.35
C LEU A 9 -6.33 -34.11 19.61
N SER A 10 -5.29 -33.31 19.43
CA SER A 10 -4.69 -32.53 20.52
C SER A 10 -5.47 -31.22 20.71
N THR A 11 -6.06 -31.11 21.90
CA THR A 11 -6.80 -29.96 22.43
C THR A 11 -5.83 -28.86 22.88
N PRO A 12 -6.01 -27.59 22.51
CA PRO A 12 -5.30 -26.51 23.18
C PRO A 12 -6.03 -26.15 24.49
N ARG A 13 -5.32 -26.29 25.61
CA ARG A 13 -5.75 -25.77 26.92
C ARG A 13 -5.74 -24.25 26.89
N LEU A 14 -6.89 -23.66 27.21
CA LEU A 14 -7.09 -22.23 27.44
C LEU A 14 -6.42 -21.84 28.77
N GLY A 15 -5.28 -21.16 28.69
CA GLY A 15 -4.59 -20.58 29.83
C GLY A 15 -5.13 -19.19 30.17
N SER A 16 -5.40 -18.98 31.46
CA SER A 16 -6.02 -17.80 32.05
C SER A 16 -5.23 -16.50 31.84
N LEU A 17 -6.03 -15.44 31.63
CA LEU A 17 -5.78 -14.00 31.76
C LEU A 17 -4.63 -13.61 32.71
N ALA A 18 -3.67 -12.83 32.19
CA ALA A 18 -2.84 -11.92 32.97
C ALA A 18 -2.85 -10.55 32.27
N THR A 19 -3.77 -9.69 32.69
CA THR A 19 -3.86 -8.28 32.28
C THR A 19 -2.68 -7.52 32.86
N THR A 20 -1.68 -7.20 32.05
CA THR A 20 -0.68 -6.19 32.37
C THR A 20 -1.30 -4.81 32.16
N ARG A 21 -1.51 -4.11 33.27
CA ARG A 21 -2.03 -2.74 33.37
C ARG A 21 -1.08 -1.76 32.69
N SER A 22 -1.48 -1.22 31.53
CA SER A 22 -0.82 -0.08 30.91
C SER A 22 -0.84 1.12 31.85
N LYS A 23 0.33 1.64 32.24
CA LYS A 23 0.44 2.95 32.89
C LYS A 23 0.21 4.01 31.81
N ALA A 24 -0.92 4.69 31.87
CA ALA A 24 -1.17 5.89 31.09
C ALA A 24 -0.22 7.00 31.57
N ALA A 25 0.64 7.49 30.68
CA ALA A 25 1.41 8.70 30.90
C ALA A 25 0.50 9.91 30.57
N THR A 26 0.12 10.65 31.60
CA THR A 26 -0.58 11.93 31.46
C THR A 26 0.48 13.01 31.26
N ILE A 27 0.62 13.52 30.04
CA ILE A 27 1.41 14.74 29.80
C ILE A 27 0.47 15.94 30.02
N LEU A 28 0.76 16.68 31.08
CA LEU A 28 0.06 17.89 31.49
C LEU A 28 0.55 19.07 30.63
N CYS A 29 -0.35 19.70 29.88
CA CYS A 29 -0.07 20.98 29.23
C CYS A 29 -0.10 22.09 30.29
N GLN A 30 1.00 22.79 30.48
CA GLN A 30 1.08 23.96 31.36
C GLN A 30 1.43 25.18 30.50
N ALA A 31 0.40 25.98 30.19
CA ALA A 31 0.55 27.30 29.59
C ALA A 31 0.12 28.32 30.65
N SER A 32 1.09 28.99 31.24
CA SER A 32 0.89 30.12 32.14
C SER A 32 0.48 31.36 31.34
N ALA A 33 -0.74 31.82 31.56
CA ALA A 33 -1.22 33.13 31.16
C ALA A 33 -0.88 34.17 32.25
N PRO A 34 -0.46 35.40 31.91
CA PRO A 34 -0.62 36.53 32.80
C PRO A 34 -1.94 37.25 32.53
N ASN A 35 -2.55 37.66 33.64
CA ASN A 35 -3.86 38.26 33.79
C ASN A 35 -3.91 39.72 33.30
N GLN A 36 -5.07 40.14 32.82
CA GLN A 36 -5.38 41.50 32.38
C GLN A 36 -5.50 42.47 33.56
N SER A 37 -5.07 43.72 33.36
CA SER A 37 -5.71 44.89 33.97
C SER A 37 -5.52 46.12 33.07
N ASN A 38 -6.64 46.71 32.65
CA ASN A 38 -6.82 48.07 32.09
C ASN A 38 -7.01 49.08 33.26
N PRO A 39 -7.02 50.43 33.12
CA PRO A 39 -7.32 51.26 31.92
C PRO A 39 -6.51 52.57 31.71
N GLU A 40 -6.75 53.18 30.55
CA GLU A 40 -6.75 54.62 30.17
C GLU A 40 -5.51 55.55 30.17
N GLN A 41 -5.30 56.13 28.96
CA GLN A 41 -4.89 57.49 28.58
C GLN A 41 -3.49 58.07 28.93
N SER A 42 -2.65 58.24 27.89
CA SER A 42 -2.10 59.54 27.40
C SER A 42 -0.62 59.52 26.94
N ALA A 43 -0.38 60.16 25.79
CA ALA A 43 0.85 60.82 25.31
C ALA A 43 2.04 60.00 24.71
N SER A 44 2.14 60.10 23.38
CA SER A 44 3.33 60.38 22.51
C SER A 44 4.68 59.66 22.72
N SER A 45 5.14 58.89 21.71
CA SER A 45 6.20 59.30 20.75
C SER A 45 6.67 58.15 19.82
N SER A 46 6.53 58.37 18.51
CA SER A 46 7.40 57.96 17.37
C SER A 46 7.97 56.52 17.26
N SER A 47 7.45 55.75 16.29
CA SER A 47 8.23 55.16 15.17
C SER A 47 7.36 54.21 14.32
N SER A 48 6.63 54.78 13.37
CA SER A 48 5.65 54.12 12.51
C SER A 48 6.22 53.86 11.11
N SER A 49 6.94 52.75 10.88
CA SER A 49 7.42 52.47 9.50
C SER A 49 7.53 50.99 9.08
N GLN A 50 7.14 50.01 9.90
CA GLN A 50 7.42 48.59 9.58
C GLN A 50 6.20 47.65 9.55
N LEU A 51 5.00 48.12 9.95
CA LEU A 51 3.82 47.23 10.06
C LEU A 51 2.83 47.33 8.89
N LYS A 52 2.95 48.32 7.99
CA LYS A 52 2.03 48.49 6.86
C LYS A 52 2.35 47.61 5.63
N ALA A 53 3.57 47.09 5.53
CA ALA A 53 3.99 46.27 4.39
C ALA A 53 3.59 44.79 4.52
N PHE A 54 3.31 44.30 5.73
CA PHE A 54 2.97 42.88 5.95
C PHE A 54 1.46 42.58 5.82
N SER A 55 0.58 43.56 6.04
CA SER A 55 -0.88 43.37 5.84
C SER A 55 -1.30 43.34 4.37
N ALA A 56 -0.56 43.99 3.47
CA ALA A 56 -0.88 44.01 2.04
C ALA A 56 -0.56 42.66 1.35
N ALA A 57 0.48 41.96 1.81
CA ALA A 57 0.88 40.66 1.27
C ALA A 57 -0.11 39.53 1.63
N LEU A 58 -0.73 39.58 2.80
CA LEU A 58 -1.75 38.61 3.23
C LEU A 58 -3.11 38.79 2.52
N ALA A 59 -3.46 40.03 2.12
CA ALA A 59 -4.70 40.27 1.40
C ALA A 59 -4.65 39.81 -0.07
N LEU A 60 -3.45 39.81 -0.68
CA LEU A 60 -3.25 39.36 -2.06
C LEU A 60 -3.18 37.83 -2.21
N SER A 61 -2.88 37.07 -1.15
CA SER A 61 -2.93 35.60 -1.21
C SER A 61 -4.34 35.04 -1.13
N SER A 62 -5.34 35.83 -0.71
CA SER A 62 -6.72 35.36 -0.53
C SER A 62 -7.57 35.37 -1.81
N ILE A 63 -7.09 35.96 -2.91
CA ILE A 63 -7.87 36.13 -4.15
C ILE A 63 -7.63 35.00 -5.16
N ILE A 64 -6.69 34.07 -4.90
CA ILE A 64 -6.39 32.95 -5.81
C ILE A 64 -7.26 31.71 -5.53
N LEU A 65 -8.05 31.69 -4.43
CA LEU A 65 -8.80 30.49 -4.01
C LEU A 65 -10.28 30.46 -4.42
N SER A 66 -10.79 31.46 -5.15
CA SER A 66 -12.20 31.55 -5.54
C SER A 66 -12.48 31.23 -7.01
N ALA A 67 -11.56 30.57 -7.72
CA ALA A 67 -11.88 29.98 -9.01
C ALA A 67 -12.67 28.67 -8.79
N PRO A 68 -13.81 28.46 -9.46
CA PRO A 68 -14.48 27.16 -9.44
C PRO A 68 -13.54 26.17 -10.11
N VAL A 69 -12.89 25.32 -9.30
CA VAL A 69 -12.12 24.18 -9.78
C VAL A 69 -13.14 23.22 -10.39
N LEU A 70 -13.37 23.34 -11.69
CA LEU A 70 -13.96 22.25 -12.46
C LEU A 70 -13.12 21.01 -12.15
N PRO A 71 -13.74 19.83 -11.90
CA PRO A 71 -12.98 18.62 -11.76
C PRO A 71 -12.20 18.46 -13.06
N ALA A 72 -10.89 18.69 -13.02
CA ALA A 72 -9.99 18.25 -14.05
C ALA A 72 -10.00 16.72 -13.98
N SER A 73 -11.01 16.12 -14.61
CA SER A 73 -10.86 14.84 -15.26
C SER A 73 -9.74 15.07 -16.26
N ALA A 74 -8.52 14.81 -15.82
CA ALA A 74 -7.42 14.63 -16.74
C ALA A 74 -7.81 13.41 -17.58
N ASP A 75 -8.41 13.67 -18.75
CA ASP A 75 -8.58 12.69 -19.81
C ASP A 75 -7.18 12.34 -20.31
N ILE A 76 -6.48 11.50 -19.54
CA ILE A 76 -5.15 11.02 -19.90
C ILE A 76 -5.35 10.19 -21.17
N SER A 77 -4.91 10.76 -22.30
CA SER A 77 -4.98 10.16 -23.63
C SER A 77 -6.39 9.90 -24.19
N GLY A 78 -7.43 10.62 -23.73
CA GLY A 78 -8.80 10.44 -24.22
C GLY A 78 -9.46 9.13 -23.79
N LEU A 79 -8.94 8.50 -22.73
CA LEU A 79 -9.55 7.31 -22.15
C LEU A 79 -10.67 7.71 -21.18
N THR A 80 -11.80 7.03 -21.31
CA THR A 80 -12.97 7.27 -20.45
C THR A 80 -12.96 6.32 -19.26
N PRO A 81 -13.54 6.70 -18.10
CA PRO A 81 -13.70 5.77 -16.98
C PRO A 81 -14.43 4.49 -17.42
N CYS A 82 -13.90 3.32 -17.08
CA CYS A 82 -14.46 2.03 -17.50
C CYS A 82 -15.93 1.85 -17.09
N LYS A 83 -16.33 2.46 -15.96
CA LYS A 83 -17.72 2.48 -15.47
C LYS A 83 -18.71 3.08 -16.46
N GLU A 84 -18.31 4.06 -17.25
CA GLU A 84 -19.20 4.79 -18.18
C GLU A 84 -19.06 4.30 -19.63
N SER A 85 -18.05 3.46 -19.90
CA SER A 85 -17.76 3.01 -21.25
C SER A 85 -18.76 1.96 -21.76
N LYS A 86 -19.47 2.29 -22.85
CA LYS A 86 -20.46 1.40 -23.49
C LYS A 86 -19.84 0.09 -24.00
N GLN A 87 -18.57 0.15 -24.43
CA GLN A 87 -17.86 -1.02 -24.97
C GLN A 87 -17.51 -2.03 -23.86
N PHE A 88 -17.14 -1.57 -22.67
CA PHE A 88 -16.88 -2.45 -21.52
C PHE A 88 -18.16 -3.19 -21.07
N ALA A 89 -19.29 -2.47 -20.96
CA ALA A 89 -20.58 -3.10 -20.66
C ALA A 89 -21.03 -4.09 -21.75
N LYS A 90 -20.72 -3.83 -23.03
CA LYS A 90 -20.97 -4.77 -24.12
C LYS A 90 -20.16 -6.06 -23.94
N ARG A 91 -18.88 -5.96 -23.54
CA ARG A 91 -18.01 -7.13 -23.29
C ARG A 91 -18.52 -7.96 -22.12
N GLU A 92 -18.93 -7.32 -21.03
CA GLU A 92 -19.52 -8.00 -19.88
C GLU A 92 -20.75 -8.82 -20.29
N ARG A 93 -21.69 -8.20 -21.00
CA ARG A 93 -22.90 -8.88 -21.50
C ARG A 93 -22.58 -10.04 -22.44
N LEU A 94 -21.57 -9.89 -23.31
CA LEU A 94 -21.15 -10.98 -24.20
C LEU A 94 -20.56 -12.16 -23.42
N GLN A 95 -19.75 -11.91 -22.38
CA GLN A 95 -19.22 -12.97 -21.53
C GLN A 95 -20.35 -13.66 -20.75
N ILE A 96 -21.24 -12.91 -20.12
CA ILE A 96 -22.39 -13.47 -19.38
C ILE A 96 -23.27 -14.31 -20.31
N LYS A 97 -23.62 -13.80 -21.50
CA LYS A 97 -24.40 -14.56 -22.50
C LYS A 97 -23.72 -15.86 -22.92
N LYS A 98 -22.40 -15.87 -23.06
CA LYS A 98 -21.65 -17.11 -23.36
C LYS A 98 -21.79 -18.12 -22.23
N LEU A 99 -21.66 -17.68 -20.97
CA LEU A 99 -21.85 -18.54 -19.81
C LEU A 99 -23.30 -19.02 -19.66
N GLU A 100 -24.29 -18.16 -19.90
CA GLU A 100 -25.70 -18.53 -19.92
C GLU A 100 -26.04 -19.53 -21.04
N SER A 101 -25.45 -19.35 -22.23
CA SER A 101 -25.62 -20.31 -23.33
C SER A 101 -25.05 -21.68 -22.98
N ALA A 102 -23.92 -21.73 -22.28
CA ALA A 102 -23.35 -22.99 -21.77
C ALA A 102 -24.22 -23.59 -20.66
N LEU A 103 -24.81 -22.77 -19.78
CA LEU A 103 -25.67 -23.23 -18.68
C LEU A 103 -26.88 -24.00 -19.21
N LYS A 104 -27.46 -23.59 -20.34
CA LYS A 104 -28.63 -24.24 -20.96
C LYS A 104 -28.39 -25.69 -21.40
N LEU A 105 -27.14 -26.10 -21.59
CA LEU A 105 -26.81 -27.48 -21.97
C LEU A 105 -26.79 -28.44 -20.77
N TYR A 106 -26.82 -27.93 -19.55
CA TYR A 106 -26.70 -28.72 -18.33
C TYR A 106 -27.96 -28.65 -17.48
N ALA A 107 -28.24 -29.72 -16.74
CA ALA A 107 -29.34 -29.74 -15.78
C ALA A 107 -29.04 -28.80 -14.58
N PRO A 108 -30.04 -28.10 -14.04
CA PRO A 108 -29.86 -27.03 -13.04
C PRO A 108 -29.29 -27.52 -11.69
N ASP A 109 -29.42 -28.79 -11.40
CA ASP A 109 -28.95 -29.49 -10.20
C ASP A 109 -27.58 -30.17 -10.38
N SER A 110 -27.02 -30.13 -11.58
CA SER A 110 -25.74 -30.76 -11.88
C SER A 110 -24.54 -29.93 -11.39
N ALA A 111 -23.47 -30.62 -10.96
CA ALA A 111 -22.20 -29.98 -10.58
C ALA A 111 -21.65 -28.94 -11.59
N PRO A 112 -21.69 -29.15 -12.93
CA PRO A 112 -21.26 -28.13 -13.88
C PRO A 112 -22.14 -26.88 -13.90
N ALA A 113 -23.44 -26.98 -13.63
CA ALA A 113 -24.33 -25.82 -13.57
C ALA A 113 -23.98 -24.90 -12.39
N LEU A 114 -23.68 -25.48 -11.21
CA LEU A 114 -23.20 -24.71 -10.05
C LEU A 114 -21.88 -24.00 -10.34
N ALA A 115 -20.94 -24.69 -10.99
CA ALA A 115 -19.66 -24.11 -11.38
C ALA A 115 -19.82 -22.95 -12.39
N LEU A 116 -20.73 -23.07 -13.35
CA LEU A 116 -21.05 -22.00 -14.32
C LEU A 116 -21.68 -20.77 -13.65
N ASN A 117 -22.59 -20.99 -12.69
CA ASN A 117 -23.16 -19.90 -11.90
C ASN A 117 -22.09 -19.18 -11.07
N ALA A 118 -21.19 -19.92 -10.41
CA ALA A 118 -20.06 -19.35 -9.69
C ALA A 118 -19.11 -18.57 -10.62
N ASN A 119 -18.87 -19.04 -11.84
CA ASN A 119 -18.08 -18.33 -12.83
C ASN A 119 -18.77 -17.06 -13.34
N MET A 120 -20.10 -17.08 -13.46
CA MET A 120 -20.88 -15.90 -13.83
C MET A 120 -20.79 -14.83 -12.74
N GLU A 121 -20.93 -15.21 -11.48
CA GLU A 121 -20.78 -14.31 -10.33
C GLU A 121 -19.35 -13.74 -10.23
N LYS A 122 -18.32 -14.59 -10.35
CA LYS A 122 -16.91 -14.14 -10.43
C LYS A 122 -16.69 -13.15 -11.57
N THR A 123 -17.32 -13.38 -12.72
CA THR A 123 -17.20 -12.50 -13.89
C THR A 123 -17.84 -11.14 -13.59
N LYS A 124 -19.08 -11.11 -13.08
CA LYS A 124 -19.76 -9.87 -12.65
C LYS A 124 -18.92 -9.10 -11.63
N ARG A 125 -18.47 -9.79 -10.57
CA ARG A 125 -17.63 -9.20 -9.53
C ARG A 125 -16.32 -8.61 -10.08
N ARG A 126 -15.70 -9.27 -11.07
CA ARG A 126 -14.49 -8.77 -11.72
C ARG A 126 -14.75 -7.50 -12.55
N PHE A 127 -15.83 -7.48 -13.32
CA PHE A 127 -16.22 -6.30 -14.11
C PHE A 127 -16.60 -5.12 -13.21
N GLU A 128 -17.34 -5.36 -12.13
CA GLU A 128 -17.65 -4.35 -11.11
C GLU A 128 -16.39 -3.84 -10.41
N TYR A 129 -15.47 -4.73 -10.01
CA TYR A 129 -14.20 -4.35 -9.41
C TYR A 129 -13.39 -3.43 -10.34
N TYR A 130 -13.27 -3.79 -11.62
CA TYR A 130 -12.56 -2.95 -12.60
C TYR A 130 -13.26 -1.61 -12.88
N GLY A 131 -14.61 -1.59 -12.86
CA GLY A 131 -15.37 -0.33 -12.97
C GLY A 131 -15.22 0.58 -11.74
N ASN A 132 -15.04 -0.01 -10.56
CA ASN A 132 -14.90 0.74 -9.29
C ASN A 132 -13.44 1.11 -8.97
N ALA A 133 -12.46 0.39 -9.51
CA ALA A 133 -11.03 0.65 -9.30
C ALA A 133 -10.54 1.94 -9.99
N GLY A 134 -11.41 2.67 -10.70
CA GLY A 134 -11.05 3.91 -11.39
C GLY A 134 -10.27 3.68 -12.68
N LEU A 135 -10.22 2.45 -13.19
CA LEU A 135 -9.50 2.11 -14.42
C LEU A 135 -10.08 2.88 -15.62
N LEU A 136 -9.18 3.27 -16.50
CA LEU A 136 -9.50 3.99 -17.73
C LEU A 136 -9.59 3.01 -18.91
N CYS A 137 -10.69 3.08 -19.67
CA CYS A 137 -10.97 2.23 -20.80
C CYS A 137 -10.79 3.00 -22.12
N GLY A 138 -10.08 2.39 -23.07
CA GLY A 138 -9.96 2.89 -24.44
C GLY A 138 -11.17 2.57 -25.32
N SER A 139 -11.09 2.89 -26.61
CA SER A 139 -12.15 2.61 -27.59
C SER A 139 -12.51 1.13 -27.72
N ASP A 140 -11.60 0.23 -27.35
CA ASP A 140 -11.82 -1.23 -27.41
C ASP A 140 -12.62 -1.78 -26.23
N GLY A 141 -12.85 -0.97 -25.19
CA GLY A 141 -13.51 -1.37 -23.95
C GLY A 141 -12.66 -2.27 -23.06
N TYR A 142 -11.33 -2.23 -23.21
CA TYR A 142 -10.38 -2.87 -22.29
C TYR A 142 -9.79 -1.85 -21.31
N PRO A 143 -9.65 -2.21 -20.02
CA PRO A 143 -8.94 -1.39 -19.05
C PRO A 143 -7.48 -1.23 -19.43
N HIS A 144 -6.99 0.01 -19.48
CA HIS A 144 -5.60 0.36 -19.67
C HIS A 144 -5.03 0.89 -18.35
N LEU A 145 -3.74 0.64 -18.14
CA LEU A 145 -3.02 1.09 -16.95
C LEU A 145 -2.20 2.34 -17.29
N ILE A 146 -2.21 3.32 -16.41
CA ILE A 146 -1.41 4.55 -16.51
C ILE A 146 -0.22 4.45 -15.57
N VAL A 147 0.98 4.45 -16.15
CA VAL A 147 2.25 4.32 -15.40
C VAL A 147 2.96 5.66 -15.16
N ASN A 148 2.32 6.79 -15.48
CA ASN A 148 2.94 8.12 -15.45
C ASN A 148 3.17 8.70 -14.04
N GLY A 149 2.79 7.98 -12.98
CA GLY A 149 2.93 8.49 -11.60
C GLY A 149 1.88 9.54 -11.20
N ASP A 150 0.74 9.58 -11.89
CA ASP A 150 -0.42 10.39 -11.47
C ASP A 150 -1.05 9.82 -10.20
N GLN A 151 -1.26 10.66 -9.18
CA GLN A 151 -1.77 10.30 -7.85
C GLN A 151 -3.06 9.46 -7.91
N ARG A 152 -3.94 9.75 -8.87
CA ARG A 152 -5.23 9.06 -9.04
C ARG A 152 -5.08 7.59 -9.48
N HIS A 153 -3.96 7.24 -10.10
CA HIS A 153 -3.68 5.92 -10.67
C HIS A 153 -2.46 5.25 -10.00
N TRP A 154 -1.99 5.72 -8.84
CA TRP A 154 -0.86 5.11 -8.11
C TRP A 154 -1.10 3.63 -7.73
N GLY A 155 -2.35 3.24 -7.52
CA GLY A 155 -2.74 1.86 -7.25
C GLY A 155 -2.49 0.89 -8.40
N GLU A 156 -2.33 1.40 -9.63
CA GLU A 156 -2.17 0.56 -10.81
C GLU A 156 -0.73 0.06 -10.99
N PHE A 157 0.26 0.89 -10.67
CA PHE A 157 1.67 0.56 -10.91
C PHE A 157 2.62 0.92 -9.77
N ILE A 158 2.49 2.09 -9.16
CA ILE A 158 3.46 2.57 -8.16
C ILE A 158 3.39 1.75 -6.87
N ILE A 159 2.20 1.54 -6.32
CA ILE A 159 2.00 0.72 -5.11
C ILE A 159 2.48 -0.73 -5.31
N PRO A 160 2.04 -1.46 -6.36
CA PRO A 160 2.55 -2.81 -6.61
C PRO A 160 4.04 -2.82 -6.99
N GLY A 161 4.55 -1.77 -7.62
CA GLY A 161 5.97 -1.64 -7.99
C GLY A 161 6.89 -1.45 -6.78
N ILE A 162 6.53 -0.56 -5.84
CA ILE A 162 7.27 -0.40 -4.58
C ILE A 162 7.19 -1.67 -3.74
N LEU A 163 6.02 -2.32 -3.70
CA LEU A 163 5.87 -3.61 -3.03
C LEU A 163 6.80 -4.68 -3.63
N PHE A 164 6.88 -4.74 -4.96
CA PHE A 164 7.80 -5.63 -5.66
C PHE A 164 9.26 -5.34 -5.31
N LEU A 165 9.69 -4.08 -5.41
CA LEU A 165 11.06 -3.68 -5.05
C LEU A 165 11.39 -3.95 -3.59
N TYR A 166 10.42 -3.78 -2.69
CA TYR A 166 10.58 -4.09 -1.28
C TYR A 166 10.83 -5.57 -1.04
N ILE A 167 10.06 -6.46 -1.70
CA ILE A 167 10.22 -7.91 -1.57
C ILE A 167 11.54 -8.36 -2.24
N ALA A 168 11.84 -7.86 -3.44
CA ALA A 168 13.08 -8.18 -4.14
C ALA A 168 14.33 -7.73 -3.37
N GLY A 169 14.30 -6.51 -2.83
CA GLY A 169 15.37 -5.98 -1.99
C GLY A 169 15.52 -6.74 -0.67
N TRP A 170 14.42 -7.18 -0.06
CA TRP A 170 14.47 -8.03 1.13
C TRP A 170 15.15 -9.37 0.83
N ILE A 171 14.77 -10.06 -0.24
CA ILE A 171 15.40 -11.33 -0.66
C ILE A 171 16.89 -11.13 -0.92
N GLY A 172 17.25 -10.10 -1.69
CA GLY A 172 18.64 -9.78 -2.01
C GLY A 172 19.47 -9.44 -0.76
N TRP A 173 18.90 -8.68 0.17
CA TRP A 173 19.57 -8.28 1.40
C TRP A 173 19.84 -9.46 2.33
N VAL A 174 18.88 -10.36 2.48
CA VAL A 174 19.04 -11.58 3.28
C VAL A 174 20.08 -12.49 2.67
N GLY A 175 20.06 -12.65 1.33
CA GLY A 175 21.07 -13.42 0.59
C GLY A 175 22.48 -12.87 0.81
N ARG A 176 22.68 -11.56 0.62
CA ARG A 176 23.98 -10.89 0.88
C ARG A 176 24.41 -11.09 2.34
N SER A 177 23.53 -10.84 3.29
CA SER A 177 23.84 -10.95 4.72
C SER A 177 24.24 -12.37 5.11
N TYR A 178 23.59 -13.39 4.52
CA TYR A 178 23.91 -14.79 4.79
C TYR A 178 25.29 -15.16 4.24
N LEU A 179 25.59 -14.77 3.01
CA LEU A 179 26.90 -15.01 2.39
C LEU A 179 28.05 -14.33 3.16
N ILE A 180 27.84 -13.11 3.66
CA ILE A 180 28.84 -12.42 4.49
C ILE A 180 29.04 -13.15 5.82
N ALA A 181 27.97 -13.62 6.47
CA ALA A 181 28.06 -14.29 7.76
C ALA A 181 28.79 -15.65 7.69
N ILE A 182 28.68 -16.38 6.58
CA ILE A 182 29.33 -17.70 6.42
C ILE A 182 30.77 -17.59 5.88
N ARG A 183 31.18 -16.44 5.32
CA ARG A 183 32.50 -16.26 4.69
C ARG A 183 33.66 -16.55 5.65
N ASP A 184 33.50 -16.21 6.92
CA ASP A 184 34.55 -16.34 7.95
C ASP A 184 34.53 -17.71 8.66
N GLU A 185 33.62 -18.62 8.29
CA GLU A 185 33.60 -19.98 8.82
C GLU A 185 34.69 -20.87 8.22
N LYS A 186 35.04 -21.95 8.94
CA LYS A 186 36.09 -22.90 8.54
C LYS A 186 35.81 -23.62 7.20
N LYS A 187 34.53 -23.74 6.80
CA LYS A 187 34.08 -24.44 5.57
C LYS A 187 32.84 -23.75 4.97
N PRO A 188 32.99 -22.57 4.33
CA PRO A 188 31.86 -21.79 3.81
C PRO A 188 31.06 -22.55 2.75
N THR A 189 31.74 -23.31 1.88
CA THR A 189 31.12 -24.13 0.81
C THR A 189 30.16 -25.20 1.34
N MET A 190 30.37 -25.68 2.58
CA MET A 190 29.47 -26.65 3.19
C MET A 190 28.17 -26.01 3.68
N LYS A 191 28.23 -24.73 4.12
CA LYS A 191 27.09 -23.94 4.61
C LYS A 191 26.24 -23.34 3.48
N GLU A 192 26.75 -23.37 2.24
CA GLU A 192 25.98 -23.05 1.04
C GLU A 192 25.10 -24.23 0.58
N ILE A 193 25.62 -25.45 0.66
CA ILE A 193 24.89 -26.68 0.30
C ILE A 193 23.90 -27.07 1.40
N ILE A 194 24.37 -27.07 2.65
CA ILE A 194 23.56 -27.35 3.84
C ILE A 194 23.34 -26.03 4.55
N ILE A 195 22.21 -25.40 4.23
CA ILE A 195 21.87 -24.09 4.77
C ILE A 195 21.69 -24.17 6.28
N ASP A 196 22.33 -23.24 6.98
CA ASP A 196 22.11 -23.03 8.40
C ASP A 196 20.75 -22.34 8.62
N VAL A 197 19.70 -23.16 8.73
CA VAL A 197 18.32 -22.71 8.92
C VAL A 197 18.15 -21.75 10.11
N PRO A 198 18.71 -21.99 11.31
CA PRO A 198 18.54 -21.05 12.41
C PRO A 198 19.24 -19.70 12.17
N LEU A 199 20.43 -19.70 11.57
CA LEU A 199 21.10 -18.45 11.18
C LEU A 199 20.28 -17.71 10.11
N ALA A 200 19.89 -18.40 9.04
CA ALA A 200 19.10 -17.84 7.95
C ALA A 200 17.78 -17.23 8.44
N ASN A 201 17.04 -17.92 9.30
CA ASN A 201 15.80 -17.38 9.87
C ASN A 201 16.04 -16.07 10.65
N SER A 202 17.12 -16.01 11.43
CA SER A 202 17.47 -14.78 12.16
C SER A 202 17.83 -13.60 11.23
N LEU A 203 18.41 -13.88 10.06
CA LEU A 203 18.74 -12.88 9.04
C LEU A 203 17.51 -12.44 8.24
N VAL A 204 16.57 -13.36 7.97
CA VAL A 204 15.28 -13.05 7.32
C VAL A 204 14.54 -11.96 8.08
N TRP A 205 14.44 -12.06 9.41
CA TRP A 205 13.78 -11.05 10.24
C TRP A 205 14.51 -9.70 10.27
N ARG A 206 15.85 -9.70 10.21
CA ARG A 206 16.64 -8.46 10.10
C ARG A 206 16.49 -7.78 8.74
N GLY A 207 16.24 -8.56 7.69
CA GLY A 207 16.02 -8.05 6.33
C GLY A 207 14.75 -7.23 6.14
N PHE A 208 13.84 -7.18 7.12
CA PHE A 208 12.65 -6.31 7.02
C PHE A 208 13.02 -4.81 7.01
N ILE A 209 14.08 -4.40 7.71
CA ILE A 209 14.54 -3.00 7.74
C ILE A 209 15.58 -2.69 6.63
N TRP A 210 15.66 -3.54 5.60
CA TRP A 210 16.70 -3.47 4.57
C TRP A 210 16.84 -2.09 3.88
N PRO A 211 15.78 -1.31 3.57
CA PRO A 211 15.98 -0.06 2.83
C PRO A 211 16.82 0.94 3.61
N VAL A 212 16.63 0.98 4.94
CA VAL A 212 17.38 1.87 5.83
C VAL A 212 18.80 1.33 6.08
N ALA A 213 18.92 0.02 6.33
CA ALA A 213 20.22 -0.61 6.57
C ALA A 213 21.13 -0.52 5.34
N ALA A 214 20.60 -0.87 4.16
CA ALA A 214 21.31 -0.78 2.89
C ALA A 214 21.72 0.66 2.56
N TYR A 215 20.85 1.63 2.81
CA TYR A 215 21.18 3.04 2.59
C TYR A 215 22.31 3.52 3.52
N ARG A 216 22.32 3.09 4.78
CA ARG A 216 23.41 3.40 5.72
C ARG A 216 24.73 2.72 5.31
N GLU A 217 24.71 1.43 4.99
CA GLU A 217 25.91 0.71 4.53
C GLU A 217 26.46 1.24 3.20
N PHE A 218 25.58 1.71 2.31
CA PHE A 218 25.97 2.38 1.07
C PHE A 218 26.71 3.69 1.34
N LEU A 219 26.20 4.54 2.26
CA LEU A 219 26.86 5.78 2.64
C LEU A 219 28.18 5.56 3.40
N ASN A 220 28.27 4.48 4.17
CA ASN A 220 29.48 4.10 4.91
C ASN A 220 30.54 3.43 4.03
N GLY A 221 30.20 3.07 2.79
CA GLY A 221 31.12 2.40 1.86
C GLY A 221 31.32 0.90 2.12
N GLU A 222 30.51 0.27 2.97
CA GLU A 222 30.59 -1.17 3.26
C GLU A 222 29.81 -2.03 2.25
N LEU A 223 28.94 -1.39 1.45
CA LEU A 223 28.14 -2.08 0.43
C LEU A 223 28.95 -2.42 -0.83
N ILE A 224 29.98 -1.65 -1.15
CA ILE A 224 30.77 -1.75 -2.38
C ILE A 224 32.20 -2.13 -2.00
N ASP A 225 32.79 -3.09 -2.73
CA ASP A 225 34.21 -3.41 -2.57
C ASP A 225 35.06 -2.27 -3.19
N PRO A 226 35.96 -1.61 -2.43
CA PRO A 226 36.81 -0.54 -2.95
C PRO A 226 37.84 -1.02 -3.98
N ASN A 227 38.04 -2.34 -4.15
CA ASN A 227 39.01 -2.91 -5.09
C ASN A 227 38.42 -3.31 -6.45
N VAL A 228 37.16 -2.94 -6.71
CA VAL A 228 36.47 -3.09 -8.01
C VAL A 228 36.48 -1.79 -8.79
#